data_AF-A0A9E6EP02-F1
#
_entry.id   AF-A0A9E6EP02-F1
#
_cell.length_a   1.000
_cell.length_b   1.000
_cell.length_c   1.000
_cell.angle_alpha   90.00
_cell.angle_beta   90.00
_cell.angle_gamma   90.00
#
_symmetry.space_group_name_H-M   'P 1'
#
loop_
_entity.id
_entity.type
_entity.pdbx_description
1 polymer ?
#
loop_
_entity_poly.entity_id
_entity_poly.type
_entity_poly.pdbx_seq_one_letter_code
_entity_poly.pdbx_strand_id
1 'polypeptide(L)'
;MELQAMGEAYSEASTRFKRRVVICAGTGCMANGAMKVLEALRKEAGDHGLSLDIELDFEETRTRDGLLTKSGCQGFCQMGPLLSIEPDGLLYCKVRPSDVAEIVGQTLLDGKAVERLLYPHPVTGKPCRGRNEIPFYALQQRTVLKSCGSLDPEDIREYLSQGGYESAAKAYLRMQPEGVCGEILASGLRGRGGGGFPTGRKWEMARVQPGPKKYIVCNGDEGDPGAFMDRSVMEGNPHAVLEGMMIAARAIGADEGYVYVRAEYP
;
A
#
# COMPACT_ATOMS: atom_id res chain seq x y z
N MET A 1 -20.82 9.31 -4.97
CA MET A 1 -21.05 10.62 -4.31
C MET A 1 -20.52 10.57 -2.89
N GLU A 2 -20.90 9.58 -2.07
CA GLU A 2 -20.40 9.45 -0.69
C GLU A 2 -18.92 9.00 -0.59
N LEU A 3 -18.52 7.95 -1.33
CA LEU A 3 -17.11 7.46 -1.31
C LEU A 3 -16.09 8.51 -1.80
N GLN A 4 -16.47 9.29 -2.82
CA GLN A 4 -15.61 10.34 -3.36
C GLN A 4 -15.42 11.47 -2.33
N ALA A 5 -16.50 11.88 -1.66
CA ALA A 5 -16.44 12.89 -0.61
C ALA A 5 -15.54 12.43 0.56
N MET A 6 -15.56 11.14 0.92
CA MET A 6 -14.65 10.58 1.93
C MET A 6 -13.17 10.67 1.51
N GLY A 7 -12.86 10.36 0.26
CA GLY A 7 -11.50 10.48 -0.28
C GLY A 7 -11.02 11.93 -0.39
N GLU A 8 -11.91 12.85 -0.76
CA GLU A 8 -11.64 14.29 -0.80
C GLU A 8 -11.39 14.84 0.60
N ALA A 9 -12.22 14.46 1.59
CA ALA A 9 -12.04 14.85 2.99
C ALA A 9 -10.71 14.35 3.57
N TYR A 10 -10.30 13.12 3.25
CA TYR A 10 -8.99 12.58 3.63
C TYR A 10 -7.85 13.39 3.00
N SER A 11 -7.94 13.68 1.70
CA SER A 11 -6.94 14.48 1.00
C SER A 11 -6.79 15.84 1.66
N GLU A 12 -7.90 16.53 1.92
CA GLU A 12 -7.90 17.84 2.57
C GLU A 12 -7.28 17.79 3.97
N ALA A 13 -7.73 16.86 4.81
CA ALA A 13 -7.19 16.70 6.16
C ALA A 13 -5.68 16.39 6.15
N SER A 14 -5.21 15.58 5.21
CA SER A 14 -3.78 15.23 5.09
C SER A 14 -2.89 16.43 4.75
N THR A 15 -3.41 17.46 4.07
CA THR A 15 -2.65 18.68 3.76
C THR A 15 -2.32 19.55 4.97
N ARG A 16 -2.97 19.29 6.11
CA ARG A 16 -2.76 20.02 7.37
C ARG A 16 -1.45 19.61 8.07
N PHE A 17 -0.80 18.55 7.58
CA PHE A 17 0.44 18.02 8.13
C PHE A 17 1.64 18.47 7.29
N LYS A 18 2.65 19.08 7.92
CA LYS A 18 3.86 19.52 7.20
C LYS A 18 4.64 18.34 6.61
N ARG A 19 4.65 17.22 7.33
CA ARG A 19 5.33 15.98 6.92
C ARG A 19 4.48 14.76 7.21
N ARG A 20 4.68 13.71 6.42
CA ARG A 20 4.21 12.37 6.74
C ARG A 20 5.41 11.47 6.98
N VAL A 21 5.44 10.84 8.15
CA VAL A 21 6.46 9.88 8.56
C VAL A 21 5.83 8.48 8.44
N VAL A 22 6.34 7.69 7.50
CA VAL A 22 5.73 6.40 7.13
C VAL A 22 6.66 5.26 7.52
N ILE A 23 6.28 4.48 8.52
CA ILE A 23 7.01 3.27 8.89
C ILE A 23 6.47 2.07 8.09
N CYS A 24 7.37 1.28 7.49
CA CYS A 24 6.96 0.03 6.85
C CYS A 24 6.50 -0.97 7.92
N ALA A 25 5.20 -1.31 7.90
CA ALA A 25 4.59 -2.30 8.77
C ALA A 25 4.36 -3.65 8.06
N GLY A 26 5.02 -3.89 6.92
CA GLY A 26 5.08 -5.23 6.33
C GLY A 26 5.80 -6.21 7.25
N THR A 27 5.40 -7.48 7.23
CA THR A 27 5.88 -8.53 8.15
C THR A 27 7.41 -8.57 8.30
N GLY A 28 8.17 -8.45 7.20
CA GLY A 28 9.63 -8.42 7.25
C GLY A 28 10.20 -7.24 8.05
N CYS A 29 9.59 -6.06 7.97
CA CYS A 29 10.02 -4.89 8.76
C CYS A 29 9.56 -5.00 10.21
N MET A 30 8.34 -5.50 10.46
CA MET A 30 7.85 -5.75 11.82
C MET A 30 8.75 -6.72 12.58
N ALA A 31 9.14 -7.84 11.94
CA ALA A 31 10.08 -8.81 12.50
C ALA A 31 11.45 -8.19 12.83
N ASN A 32 11.88 -7.17 12.09
CA ASN A 32 13.11 -6.43 12.33
C ASN A 32 12.94 -5.22 13.29
N GLY A 33 11.80 -5.10 13.97
CA GLY A 33 11.60 -4.12 15.03
C GLY A 33 10.97 -2.79 14.60
N ALA A 34 10.34 -2.71 13.42
CA ALA A 34 9.68 -1.49 12.94
C ALA A 34 8.68 -0.89 13.95
N MET A 35 7.91 -1.71 14.66
CA MET A 35 6.94 -1.23 15.66
C MET A 35 7.61 -0.57 16.87
N LYS A 36 8.81 -1.02 17.25
CA LYS A 36 9.61 -0.37 18.30
C LYS A 36 10.14 0.99 17.86
N VAL A 37 10.45 1.14 16.57
CA VAL A 37 10.84 2.43 15.98
C VAL A 37 9.65 3.39 15.98
N LEU A 38 8.45 2.92 15.62
CA LEU A 38 7.23 3.74 15.67
C LEU A 38 6.95 4.24 17.09
N GLU A 39 7.02 3.36 18.09
CA GLU A 39 6.80 3.74 19.49
C GLU A 39 7.84 4.76 19.98
N ALA A 40 9.12 4.53 19.65
CA ALA A 40 10.18 5.45 19.97
C ALA A 40 10.00 6.81 19.28
N LEU A 41 9.61 6.85 18.00
CA LEU A 41 9.33 8.09 17.26
C LEU A 41 8.22 8.90 17.93
N ARG A 42 7.12 8.23 18.31
CA ARG A 42 6.00 8.87 19.00
C ARG A 42 6.44 9.51 20.31
N LYS A 43 7.23 8.79 21.12
CA LYS A 43 7.71 9.28 22.40
C LYS A 43 8.68 10.46 22.22
N GLU A 44 9.72 10.27 21.42
CA GLU A 44 10.80 11.24 21.23
C GLU A 44 10.28 12.56 20.63
N ALA A 45 9.36 12.48 19.67
CA ALA A 45 8.73 13.66 19.07
C ALA A 45 7.89 14.43 20.11
N GLY A 46 7.13 13.72 20.95
CA GLY A 46 6.38 14.33 22.05
C GLY A 46 7.29 15.03 23.08
N ASP A 47 8.41 14.40 23.44
CA ASP A 47 9.41 14.96 24.36
C ASP A 47 10.05 16.26 23.81
N HIS A 48 10.10 16.42 22.48
CA HIS A 48 10.58 17.62 21.78
C HIS A 48 9.45 18.60 21.39
N GLY A 49 8.22 18.36 21.85
CA GLY A 49 7.07 19.24 21.60
C GLY A 49 6.55 19.22 20.15
N LEU A 50 6.95 18.23 19.34
CA LEU A 50 6.42 18.05 17.98
C LEU A 50 5.04 17.40 18.02
N SER A 51 4.11 17.97 17.25
CA SER A 51 2.80 17.38 17.01
C SER A 51 2.87 16.30 15.91
N LEU A 52 3.28 15.08 16.30
CA LEU A 52 3.16 13.89 15.44
C LEU A 52 1.89 13.11 15.74
N ASP A 53 0.87 13.29 14.93
CA ASP A 53 -0.39 12.57 15.09
C ASP A 53 -0.30 11.18 14.45
N ILE A 54 -1.00 10.22 15.01
CA ILE A 54 -1.07 8.84 14.50
C ILE A 54 -2.35 8.56 13.72
N GLU A 55 -3.33 9.47 13.82
CA GLU A 55 -4.63 9.39 13.18
C GLU A 55 -5.00 10.77 12.63
N LEU A 56 -5.79 10.79 11.58
CA LEU A 56 -6.34 12.03 11.04
C LEU A 56 -7.56 12.47 11.85
N ASP A 57 -7.49 13.68 12.40
CA ASP A 57 -8.66 14.39 12.89
C ASP A 57 -9.23 15.26 11.75
N PHE A 58 -10.43 14.91 11.29
CA PHE A 58 -11.09 15.59 10.17
C PHE A 58 -11.66 16.96 10.57
N GLU A 59 -11.91 17.19 11.87
CA GLU A 59 -12.40 18.46 12.40
C GLU A 59 -11.26 19.43 12.77
N GLU A 60 -10.05 18.91 12.98
CA GLU A 60 -8.87 19.72 13.30
C GLU A 60 -8.52 20.67 12.16
N THR A 61 -8.44 21.97 12.44
CA THR A 61 -8.14 23.00 11.43
C THR A 61 -6.72 23.53 11.51
N ARG A 62 -5.99 23.21 12.57
CA ARG A 62 -4.62 23.69 12.78
C ARG A 62 -3.62 22.88 11.97
N THR A 63 -2.57 23.55 11.52
CA THR A 63 -1.40 22.87 10.93
C THR A 63 -0.67 22.08 12.01
N ARG A 64 -0.34 20.83 11.71
CA ARG A 64 0.38 19.88 12.57
C ARG A 64 1.79 19.63 12.00
N ASP A 65 2.73 19.25 12.85
CA ASP A 65 4.13 19.06 12.45
C ASP A 65 4.32 17.81 11.62
N GLY A 66 3.57 16.74 11.91
CA GLY A 66 3.51 15.62 11.00
C GLY A 66 2.52 14.52 11.36
N LEU A 67 2.32 13.63 10.41
CA LEU A 67 1.47 12.45 10.54
C LEU A 67 2.37 11.20 10.54
N LEU A 68 2.37 10.45 11.64
CA LEU A 68 3.07 9.19 11.80
C LEU A 68 2.13 8.04 11.42
N THR A 69 2.35 7.47 10.24
CA THR A 69 1.51 6.39 9.68
C THR A 69 2.29 5.09 9.55
N LYS A 70 1.56 3.98 9.57
CA LYS A 70 2.05 2.70 9.06
C LYS A 70 1.84 2.66 7.55
N SER A 71 2.60 1.81 6.87
CA SER A 71 2.27 1.39 5.52
C SER A 71 2.34 -0.12 5.38
N GLY A 72 1.75 -0.62 4.30
CA GLY A 72 2.06 -1.95 3.78
C GLY A 72 3.55 -2.19 3.51
N CYS A 73 3.88 -3.40 3.03
CA CYS A 73 5.25 -3.74 2.65
C CYS A 73 5.80 -2.77 1.59
N GLN A 74 6.97 -2.18 1.86
CA GLN A 74 7.67 -1.31 0.93
C GLN A 74 8.63 -2.07 -0.03
N GLY A 75 8.74 -3.40 0.11
CA GLY A 75 9.42 -4.29 -0.84
C GLY A 75 10.93 -4.53 -0.59
N PHE A 76 11.67 -3.57 -0.03
CA PHE A 76 13.12 -3.73 0.17
C PHE A 76 13.47 -4.33 1.54
N CYS A 77 12.94 -5.52 1.82
CA CYS A 77 12.99 -6.15 3.15
C CYS A 77 14.42 -6.32 3.71
N GLN A 78 15.43 -6.53 2.87
CA GLN A 78 16.84 -6.61 3.26
C GLN A 78 17.36 -5.33 3.93
N MET A 79 16.73 -4.18 3.62
CA MET A 79 17.07 -2.87 4.16
C MET A 79 16.07 -2.41 5.23
N GLY A 80 15.17 -3.28 5.69
CA GLY A 80 14.23 -2.98 6.76
C GLY A 80 14.88 -2.89 8.16
N PRO A 81 14.25 -2.20 9.13
CA PRO A 81 13.05 -1.37 9.02
C PRO A 81 13.25 -0.15 8.11
N LEU A 82 12.22 0.15 7.30
CA LEU A 82 12.20 1.27 6.36
C LEU A 82 11.32 2.38 6.91
N LEU A 83 11.82 3.62 6.84
CA LEU A 83 11.11 4.82 7.28
C LEU A 83 11.14 5.87 6.16
N SER A 84 9.98 6.19 5.60
CA SER A 84 9.85 7.25 4.59
C SER A 84 9.47 8.57 5.23
N ILE A 85 10.01 9.67 4.73
CA ILE A 85 9.61 11.03 5.11
C ILE A 85 9.12 11.75 3.85
N GLU A 86 7.83 12.07 3.83
CA GLU A 86 7.16 12.81 2.76
C GLU A 86 6.83 14.23 3.26
N PRO A 87 6.88 15.27 2.41
CA PRO A 87 7.27 15.27 1.00
C PRO A 87 8.79 15.31 0.76
N ASP A 88 9.61 15.25 1.82
CA ASP A 88 11.08 15.42 1.77
C ASP A 88 11.80 14.40 0.86
N GLY A 89 11.10 13.33 0.47
CA GLY A 89 11.56 12.30 -0.47
C GLY A 89 12.64 11.42 0.13
N LEU A 90 12.65 11.28 1.46
CA LEU A 90 13.66 10.52 2.19
C LEU A 90 13.18 9.09 2.43
N LEU A 91 14.08 8.12 2.26
CA LEU A 91 13.89 6.74 2.68
C LEU A 91 15.09 6.30 3.52
N TYR A 92 14.88 6.19 4.83
CA TYR A 92 15.86 5.64 5.74
C TYR A 92 15.78 4.12 5.78
N CYS A 93 16.96 3.50 5.80
CA CYS A 93 17.15 2.06 5.81
C CYS A 93 17.72 1.59 7.14
N LYS A 94 17.36 0.37 7.53
CA LYS A 94 17.84 -0.32 8.74
C LYS A 94 17.68 0.51 10.01
N VAL A 95 16.60 1.28 10.09
CA VAL A 95 16.34 2.18 11.22
C VAL A 95 16.15 1.37 12.49
N ARG A 96 16.80 1.80 13.57
CA ARG A 96 16.71 1.22 14.91
C ARG A 96 16.09 2.23 15.88
N PRO A 97 15.53 1.78 17.01
CA PRO A 97 15.05 2.69 18.05
C PRO A 97 16.12 3.68 18.54
N SER A 98 17.40 3.28 18.54
CA SER A 98 18.52 4.14 18.91
C SER A 98 18.78 5.30 17.94
N ASP A 99 18.28 5.21 16.70
CA ASP A 99 18.46 6.25 15.68
C ASP A 99 17.40 7.35 15.77
N VAL A 100 16.34 7.13 16.56
CA VAL A 100 15.15 7.99 16.58
C VAL A 100 15.45 9.41 17.07
N ALA A 101 16.24 9.56 18.14
CA ALA A 101 16.64 10.88 18.63
C ALA A 101 17.36 11.71 17.55
N GLU A 102 18.21 11.07 16.75
CA GLU A 102 18.89 11.73 15.63
C GLU A 102 17.93 12.10 14.50
N ILE A 103 16.96 11.24 14.18
CA ILE A 103 15.94 11.51 13.15
C ILE A 103 15.04 12.67 13.58
N VAL A 104 14.58 12.69 14.83
CA VAL A 104 13.76 13.78 15.35
C VAL A 104 14.53 15.10 15.32
N GLY A 105 15.76 15.10 15.86
CA GLY A 105 16.64 16.27 15.88
C GLY A 105 16.99 16.80 14.49
N GLN A 106 17.60 15.98 13.64
CA GLN A 106 18.12 16.45 12.36
C GLN A 106 17.03 16.56 11.29
N THR A 107 16.12 15.61 11.21
CA THR A 107 15.17 15.54 10.10
C THR A 107 13.88 16.26 10.40
N LEU A 108 13.25 15.98 11.54
CA LEU A 108 11.94 16.57 11.84
C LEU A 108 12.06 18.02 12.31
N LEU A 109 13.07 18.35 13.11
CA LEU A 109 13.33 19.72 13.58
C LEU A 109 14.17 20.53 12.59
N ASP A 110 15.37 20.07 12.22
CA ASP A 110 16.29 20.86 11.38
C ASP A 110 16.05 20.74 9.86
N GLY A 111 15.20 19.81 9.41
CA GLY A 111 14.92 19.58 7.99
C GLY A 111 16.10 18.99 7.19
N LYS A 112 17.09 18.39 7.86
CA LYS A 112 18.29 17.78 7.27
C LYS A 112 18.19 16.26 7.27
N ALA A 113 18.76 15.64 6.25
CA ALA A 113 18.79 14.19 6.16
C ALA A 113 19.87 13.60 7.07
N VAL A 114 19.55 12.54 7.81
CA VAL A 114 20.54 11.69 8.47
C VAL A 114 21.26 10.83 7.41
N GLU A 115 22.37 11.33 6.86
CA GLU A 115 23.02 10.73 5.68
C GLU A 115 23.43 9.26 5.89
N ARG A 116 23.87 8.89 7.10
CA ARG A 116 24.27 7.50 7.41
C ARG A 116 23.12 6.49 7.31
N LEU A 117 21.87 6.94 7.36
CA LEU A 117 20.67 6.11 7.24
C LEU A 117 20.16 6.03 5.81
N LEU A 118 20.71 6.82 4.89
CA LEU A 118 20.39 6.75 3.47
C LEU A 118 21.07 5.54 2.83
N TYR A 119 20.44 4.99 1.79
CA TYR A 119 20.98 3.85 1.07
C TYR A 119 22.23 4.26 0.27
N PRO A 120 23.41 3.65 0.47
CA PRO A 120 24.57 3.95 -0.35
C PRO A 120 24.42 3.32 -1.74
N HIS A 121 24.49 4.13 -2.80
CA HIS A 121 24.41 3.64 -4.17
C HIS A 121 25.56 2.63 -4.43
N PRO A 122 25.28 1.40 -4.92
CA PRO A 122 26.24 0.31 -4.97
C PRO A 122 27.47 0.60 -5.87
N VAL A 123 27.29 1.45 -6.89
CA VAL A 123 28.37 1.83 -7.82
C VAL A 123 29.13 3.09 -7.39
N THR A 124 28.42 4.15 -6.96
CA THR A 124 29.02 5.47 -6.74
C THR A 124 29.35 5.74 -5.27
N GLY A 125 28.83 4.92 -4.34
CA GLY A 125 28.93 5.11 -2.90
C GLY A 125 28.15 6.31 -2.35
N LYS A 126 27.52 7.12 -3.22
CA LYS A 126 26.76 8.30 -2.80
C LYS A 126 25.46 7.90 -2.11
N PRO A 127 25.02 8.64 -1.07
CA PRO A 127 23.74 8.39 -0.42
C PRO A 127 22.58 8.68 -1.39
N CYS A 128 21.68 7.71 -1.54
CA CYS A 128 20.43 7.84 -2.25
C CYS A 128 19.37 8.38 -1.29
N ARG A 129 18.75 9.52 -1.61
CA ARG A 129 17.76 10.17 -0.77
C ARG A 129 16.50 9.33 -0.61
N GLY A 130 15.98 8.77 -1.69
CA GLY A 130 14.72 8.05 -1.69
C GLY A 130 14.55 7.08 -2.85
N ARG A 131 13.32 6.55 -3.00
CA ARG A 131 12.99 5.48 -3.96
C ARG A 131 13.44 5.78 -5.39
N ASN A 132 13.36 7.03 -5.84
CA ASN A 132 13.72 7.41 -7.21
C ASN A 132 15.23 7.31 -7.50
N GLU A 133 16.08 7.34 -6.47
CA GLU A 133 17.54 7.27 -6.60
C GLU A 133 18.10 5.88 -6.30
N ILE A 134 17.36 5.08 -5.54
CA ILE A 134 17.77 3.72 -5.15
C ILE A 134 17.56 2.78 -6.35
N PRO A 135 18.61 2.14 -6.90
CA PRO A 135 18.48 1.30 -8.09
C PRO A 135 17.48 0.15 -7.93
N PHE A 136 17.33 -0.39 -6.72
CA PHE A 136 16.32 -1.42 -6.42
C PHE A 136 14.92 -0.96 -6.84
N TYR A 137 14.55 0.29 -6.59
CA TYR A 137 13.23 0.82 -6.89
C TYR A 137 13.16 1.48 -8.27
N ALA A 138 14.16 2.27 -8.64
CA ALA A 138 14.18 3.05 -9.87
C ALA A 138 14.08 2.19 -11.15
N LEU A 139 14.49 0.92 -11.07
CA LEU A 139 14.44 -0.04 -12.17
C LEU A 139 13.15 -0.88 -12.20
N GLN A 140 12.20 -0.64 -11.29
CA GLN A 140 10.95 -1.41 -11.22
C GLN A 140 9.77 -0.67 -11.85
N GLN A 141 8.91 -1.42 -12.52
CA GLN A 141 7.56 -0.98 -12.87
C GLN A 141 6.54 -1.59 -11.91
N ARG A 142 6.08 -0.80 -10.96
CA ARG A 142 5.15 -1.24 -9.91
C ARG A 142 3.71 -0.96 -10.31
N THR A 143 3.06 -1.90 -11.01
CA THR A 143 1.63 -1.79 -11.36
C THR A 143 0.73 -2.25 -10.21
N VAL A 144 0.84 -3.53 -9.80
CA VAL A 144 0.02 -4.09 -8.70
C VAL A 144 0.45 -3.52 -7.35
N LEU A 145 1.76 -3.36 -7.14
CA LEU A 145 2.34 -2.88 -5.89
C LEU A 145 2.48 -1.35 -5.83
N LYS A 146 1.80 -0.59 -6.71
CA LYS A 146 2.01 0.87 -6.86
C LYS A 146 1.79 1.61 -5.53
N SER A 147 0.68 1.32 -4.87
CA SER A 147 0.29 1.96 -3.59
C SER A 147 0.81 1.20 -2.35
N CYS A 148 1.35 -0.01 -2.54
CA CYS A 148 1.90 -0.77 -1.41
C CYS A 148 3.14 -0.05 -0.85
N GLY A 149 3.11 0.22 0.45
CA GLY A 149 4.19 0.91 1.13
C GLY A 149 4.11 2.43 1.10
N SER A 150 3.05 3.00 0.53
CA SER A 150 2.66 4.41 0.73
C SER A 150 1.30 4.53 1.42
N LEU A 151 0.43 3.52 1.29
CA LEU A 151 -0.88 3.49 1.90
C LEU A 151 -0.86 2.77 3.25
N ASP A 152 -1.63 3.29 4.22
CA ASP A 152 -2.02 2.55 5.41
C ASP A 152 -3.12 1.53 5.04
N PRO A 153 -2.84 0.22 5.10
CA PRO A 153 -3.79 -0.81 4.68
C PRO A 153 -5.07 -0.86 5.52
N GLU A 154 -5.09 -0.23 6.70
CA GLU A 154 -6.24 -0.20 7.61
C GLU A 154 -7.15 1.03 7.39
N ASP A 155 -6.76 2.01 6.56
CA ASP A 155 -7.58 3.20 6.28
C ASP A 155 -8.16 3.20 4.86
N ILE A 156 -9.44 2.81 4.76
CA ILE A 156 -10.19 2.85 3.51
C ILE A 156 -10.25 4.26 2.88
N ARG A 157 -10.23 5.32 3.70
CA ARG A 157 -10.32 6.69 3.20
C ARG A 157 -9.04 7.10 2.48
N GLU A 158 -7.89 6.58 2.91
CA GLU A 158 -6.63 6.73 2.17
C GLU A 158 -6.69 5.98 0.82
N TYR A 159 -7.31 4.81 0.77
CA TYR A 159 -7.50 4.10 -0.50
C TYR A 159 -8.40 4.88 -1.45
N LEU A 160 -9.51 5.43 -0.94
CA LEU A 160 -10.44 6.27 -1.69
C LEU A 160 -9.79 7.56 -2.19
N SER A 161 -8.94 8.22 -1.39
CA SER A 161 -8.25 9.45 -1.79
C SER A 161 -7.28 9.23 -2.96
N GLN A 162 -6.82 7.99 -3.17
CA GLN A 162 -5.97 7.59 -4.29
C GLN A 162 -6.74 7.04 -5.50
N GLY A 163 -8.07 7.22 -5.54
CA GLY A 163 -8.94 6.72 -6.62
C GLY A 163 -9.36 5.26 -6.45
N GLY A 164 -9.23 4.71 -5.25
CA GLY A 164 -9.70 3.36 -4.92
C GLY A 164 -11.21 3.22 -5.14
N TYR A 165 -11.65 2.03 -5.57
CA TYR A 165 -13.03 1.70 -5.93
C TYR A 165 -13.63 2.42 -7.15
N GLU A 166 -12.90 3.33 -7.80
CA GLU A 166 -13.39 3.97 -9.03
C GLU A 166 -13.59 2.97 -10.18
N SER A 167 -12.73 1.94 -10.27
CA SER A 167 -12.86 0.92 -11.32
C SER A 167 -14.03 -0.02 -11.04
N ALA A 168 -14.26 -0.38 -9.77
CA ALA A 168 -15.48 -1.09 -9.39
C ALA A 168 -16.74 -0.25 -9.67
N ALA A 169 -16.74 1.05 -9.33
CA ALA A 169 -17.84 1.94 -9.63
C ALA A 169 -18.11 2.03 -11.15
N LYS A 170 -17.07 2.16 -11.97
CA LYS A 170 -17.19 2.10 -13.45
C LYS A 170 -17.84 0.78 -13.89
N ALA A 171 -17.36 -0.36 -13.38
CA ALA A 171 -17.86 -1.68 -13.76
C ALA A 171 -19.35 -1.86 -13.43
N TYR A 172 -19.78 -1.46 -12.23
CA TYR A 172 -21.17 -1.63 -11.79
C TYR A 172 -22.14 -0.61 -12.38
N LEU A 173 -21.72 0.66 -12.49
CA LEU A 173 -22.63 1.76 -12.85
C LEU A 173 -22.64 2.04 -14.35
N ARG A 174 -21.59 1.67 -15.09
CA ARG A 174 -21.40 2.12 -16.48
C ARG A 174 -21.10 1.01 -17.47
N MET A 175 -20.86 -0.22 -17.03
CA MET A 175 -20.48 -1.33 -17.91
C MET A 175 -21.48 -2.49 -17.82
N GLN A 176 -21.74 -3.12 -18.95
CA GLN A 176 -22.41 -4.43 -18.98
C GLN A 176 -21.40 -5.55 -18.67
N PRO A 177 -21.82 -6.69 -18.07
CA PRO A 177 -20.94 -7.80 -17.72
C PRO A 177 -20.04 -8.29 -18.88
N GLU A 178 -20.60 -8.35 -20.09
CA GLU A 178 -19.89 -8.70 -21.33
C GLU A 178 -18.74 -7.71 -21.62
N GLY A 179 -19.02 -6.41 -21.43
CA GLY A 179 -18.05 -5.34 -21.64
C GLY A 179 -16.90 -5.41 -20.63
N VAL A 180 -17.18 -5.79 -19.38
CA VAL A 180 -16.13 -6.01 -18.37
C VAL A 180 -15.23 -7.19 -18.78
N CYS A 181 -15.81 -8.32 -19.21
CA CYS A 181 -15.04 -9.45 -19.72
C CYS A 181 -14.18 -9.05 -20.94
N GLY A 182 -14.75 -8.27 -21.86
CA GLY A 182 -14.07 -7.75 -23.04
C GLY A 182 -12.88 -6.85 -22.72
N GLU A 183 -13.05 -5.88 -21.81
CA GLU A 183 -11.96 -4.97 -21.37
C GLU A 183 -10.78 -5.77 -20.78
N ILE A 184 -11.06 -6.74 -19.90
CA ILE A 184 -10.02 -7.58 -19.30
C ILE A 184 -9.36 -8.48 -20.34
N LEU A 185 -10.10 -9.01 -21.30
CA LEU A 185 -9.52 -9.77 -22.40
C LEU A 185 -8.60 -8.90 -23.27
N ALA A 186 -9.02 -7.68 -23.60
CA ALA A 186 -8.25 -6.73 -24.40
C ALA A 186 -6.98 -6.25 -23.69
N SER A 187 -6.98 -6.17 -22.35
CA SER A 187 -5.79 -5.86 -21.55
C SER A 187 -4.66 -6.89 -21.68
N GLY A 188 -4.97 -8.10 -22.17
CA GLY A 188 -4.01 -9.21 -22.23
C GLY A 188 -3.69 -9.83 -20.86
N LEU A 189 -4.47 -9.54 -19.81
CA LEU A 189 -4.26 -10.11 -18.49
C LEU A 189 -4.36 -11.64 -18.51
N ARG A 190 -3.36 -12.29 -17.92
CA ARG A 190 -3.25 -13.74 -17.76
C ARG A 190 -3.24 -14.09 -16.28
N GLY A 191 -3.69 -15.30 -15.94
CA GLY A 191 -3.65 -15.81 -14.58
C GLY A 191 -2.23 -15.82 -14.01
N ARG A 192 -2.06 -15.25 -12.81
CA ARG A 192 -0.75 -15.05 -12.16
C ARG A 192 -0.31 -16.18 -11.22
N GLY A 193 -1.19 -17.13 -10.91
CA GLY A 193 -0.85 -18.36 -10.18
C GLY A 193 -0.19 -19.45 -11.06
N GLY A 194 0.69 -19.08 -11.99
CA GLY A 194 1.47 -20.01 -12.83
C GLY A 194 0.83 -20.46 -14.14
N GLY A 195 -0.45 -20.85 -14.15
CA GLY A 195 -1.09 -21.44 -15.34
C GLY A 195 -1.29 -20.50 -16.54
N GLY A 196 -1.23 -19.17 -16.34
CA GLY A 196 -1.19 -18.21 -17.43
C GLY A 196 -2.40 -18.21 -18.38
N PHE A 197 -3.56 -18.73 -17.97
CA PHE A 197 -4.77 -18.70 -18.81
C PHE A 197 -5.31 -17.27 -18.96
N PRO A 198 -5.81 -16.85 -20.14
CA PRO A 198 -6.35 -15.50 -20.33
C PRO A 198 -7.53 -15.22 -19.40
N THR A 199 -7.40 -14.21 -18.53
CA THR A 199 -8.34 -13.94 -17.44
C THR A 199 -9.72 -13.55 -17.98
N GLY A 200 -9.78 -12.66 -18.97
CA GLY A 200 -11.05 -12.23 -19.58
C GLY A 200 -11.81 -13.39 -20.25
N ARG A 201 -11.07 -14.34 -20.85
CA ARG A 201 -11.68 -15.56 -21.41
C ARG A 201 -12.26 -16.45 -20.32
N LYS A 202 -11.55 -16.63 -19.20
CA LYS A 202 -12.05 -17.40 -18.05
C LYS A 202 -13.34 -16.80 -17.50
N TRP A 203 -13.40 -15.47 -17.37
CA TRP A 203 -14.59 -14.76 -16.90
C TRP A 203 -15.75 -14.91 -17.87
N GLU A 204 -15.52 -14.74 -19.17
CA GLU A 204 -16.56 -14.91 -20.19
C GLU A 204 -17.15 -16.32 -20.17
N MET A 205 -16.31 -17.36 -20.05
CA MET A 205 -16.76 -18.74 -19.92
C MET A 205 -17.68 -18.93 -18.71
N ALA A 206 -17.37 -18.32 -17.56
CA ALA A 206 -18.21 -18.37 -16.37
C ALA A 206 -19.48 -17.52 -16.50
N ARG A 207 -19.42 -16.37 -17.19
CA ARG A 207 -20.56 -15.49 -17.45
C ARG A 207 -21.65 -16.20 -18.27
N VAL A 208 -21.29 -16.94 -19.31
CA VAL A 208 -22.25 -17.63 -20.18
C VAL A 208 -22.82 -18.93 -19.59
N GLN A 209 -22.22 -19.48 -18.53
CA GLN A 209 -22.79 -20.67 -17.90
C GLN A 209 -24.14 -20.36 -17.26
N PRO A 210 -25.16 -21.22 -17.49
CA PRO A 210 -26.44 -21.10 -16.81
C PRO A 210 -26.28 -21.51 -15.35
N GLY A 211 -27.02 -20.84 -14.46
CA GLY A 211 -27.04 -21.16 -13.05
C GLY A 211 -27.56 -19.97 -12.24
N PRO A 212 -28.39 -20.21 -11.22
CA PRO A 212 -28.95 -19.13 -10.41
C PRO A 212 -27.91 -18.46 -9.50
N LYS A 213 -26.75 -19.09 -9.31
CA LYS A 213 -25.73 -18.67 -8.35
C LYS A 213 -24.34 -18.82 -8.95
N LYS A 214 -23.48 -17.83 -8.73
CA LYS A 214 -22.09 -17.81 -9.16
C LYS A 214 -21.23 -17.22 -8.05
N TYR A 215 -19.95 -17.58 -8.05
CA TYR A 215 -19.02 -17.24 -7.00
C TYR A 215 -17.73 -16.65 -7.58
N ILE A 216 -17.12 -15.74 -6.83
CA ILE A 216 -15.72 -15.34 -7.01
C ILE A 216 -14.88 -15.99 -5.91
N VAL A 217 -13.79 -16.65 -6.30
CA VAL A 217 -12.84 -17.21 -5.33
C VAL A 217 -11.48 -16.57 -5.57
N CYS A 218 -10.97 -15.86 -4.56
CA CYS A 218 -9.61 -15.39 -4.50
C CYS A 218 -8.77 -16.45 -3.80
N ASN A 219 -7.78 -17.01 -4.51
CA ASN A 219 -6.85 -17.97 -3.94
C ASN A 219 -5.62 -17.22 -3.40
N GLY A 220 -5.54 -17.07 -2.09
CA GLY A 220 -4.40 -16.52 -1.35
C GLY A 220 -3.64 -17.60 -0.55
N ASP A 221 -3.62 -18.84 -1.05
CA ASP A 221 -2.89 -19.95 -0.42
C ASP A 221 -1.36 -19.79 -0.53
N GLU A 222 -0.86 -19.11 -1.59
CA GLU A 222 0.57 -18.80 -1.86
C GLU A 222 1.56 -19.81 -1.25
N GLY A 223 1.39 -21.09 -1.60
CA GLY A 223 2.10 -22.22 -0.98
C GLY A 223 3.56 -22.37 -1.43
N ASP A 224 3.95 -21.73 -2.54
CA ASP A 224 5.26 -21.89 -3.16
C ASP A 224 6.38 -21.28 -2.29
N PRO A 225 7.47 -22.03 -2.01
CA PRO A 225 8.59 -21.50 -1.24
C PRO A 225 9.19 -20.23 -1.85
N GLY A 226 9.29 -19.17 -1.04
CA GLY A 226 9.83 -17.88 -1.48
C GLY A 226 8.83 -16.95 -2.17
N ALA A 227 7.58 -17.39 -2.38
CA ALA A 227 6.50 -16.51 -2.80
C ALA A 227 5.89 -15.77 -1.58
N PHE A 228 5.69 -14.46 -1.74
CA PHE A 228 5.05 -13.57 -0.75
C PHE A 228 4.40 -12.35 -1.44
N MET A 229 4.17 -12.43 -2.74
CA MET A 229 3.55 -11.36 -3.53
C MET A 229 2.09 -11.20 -3.17
N ASP A 230 1.34 -12.30 -3.06
CA ASP A 230 -0.07 -12.28 -2.68
C ASP A 230 -0.20 -11.74 -1.26
N ARG A 231 0.62 -12.25 -0.33
CA ARG A 231 0.77 -11.70 1.02
C ARG A 231 1.01 -10.19 1.01
N SER A 232 1.95 -9.72 0.18
CA SER A 232 2.31 -8.30 0.14
C SER A 232 1.15 -7.41 -0.30
N VAL A 233 0.30 -7.89 -1.20
CA VAL A 233 -0.90 -7.16 -1.63
C VAL A 233 -1.99 -7.25 -0.57
N MET A 234 -2.25 -8.43 0.00
CA MET A 234 -3.28 -8.61 1.03
C MET A 234 -2.96 -7.82 2.31
N GLU A 235 -1.71 -7.82 2.76
CA GLU A 235 -1.28 -7.02 3.93
C GLU A 235 -1.14 -5.54 3.60
N GLY A 236 -0.70 -5.21 2.37
CA GLY A 236 -0.29 -3.84 2.05
C GLY A 236 -1.30 -2.99 1.30
N ASN A 237 -2.29 -3.61 0.67
CA ASN A 237 -3.41 -2.96 -0.01
C ASN A 237 -4.58 -3.96 -0.17
N PRO A 238 -5.21 -4.39 0.94
CA PRO A 238 -6.32 -5.36 0.90
C PRO A 238 -7.50 -4.85 0.05
N HIS A 239 -7.74 -3.55 0.04
CA HIS A 239 -8.83 -2.94 -0.72
C HIS A 239 -8.68 -3.15 -2.24
N ALA A 240 -7.46 -3.19 -2.79
CA ALA A 240 -7.25 -3.52 -4.20
C ALA A 240 -7.65 -4.97 -4.53
N VAL A 241 -7.48 -5.91 -3.61
CA VAL A 241 -7.95 -7.30 -3.78
C VAL A 241 -9.47 -7.32 -3.82
N LEU A 242 -10.11 -6.66 -2.86
CA LEU A 242 -11.57 -6.56 -2.78
C LEU A 242 -12.16 -5.87 -4.01
N GLU A 243 -11.57 -4.77 -4.46
CA GLU A 243 -12.00 -4.07 -5.66
C GLU A 243 -11.89 -4.97 -6.90
N GLY A 244 -10.78 -5.70 -7.06
CA GLY A 244 -10.62 -6.67 -8.13
C GLY A 244 -11.69 -7.78 -8.10
N MET A 245 -12.01 -8.28 -6.91
CA MET A 245 -13.08 -9.28 -6.72
C MET A 245 -14.46 -8.71 -7.07
N MET A 246 -14.76 -7.47 -6.70
CA MET A 246 -16.01 -6.80 -7.06
C MET A 246 -16.14 -6.65 -8.58
N ILE A 247 -15.08 -6.23 -9.27
CA ILE A 247 -15.07 -6.11 -10.73
C ILE A 247 -15.30 -7.49 -11.38
N ALA A 248 -14.65 -8.54 -10.87
CA ALA A 248 -14.84 -9.91 -11.34
C ALA A 248 -16.28 -10.40 -11.11
N ALA A 249 -16.86 -10.09 -9.94
CA ALA A 249 -18.22 -10.45 -9.60
C ALA A 249 -19.23 -9.81 -10.55
N ARG A 250 -19.05 -8.52 -10.85
CA ARG A 250 -19.82 -7.81 -11.89
C ARG A 250 -19.70 -8.47 -13.26
N ALA A 251 -18.50 -8.90 -13.65
CA ALA A 251 -18.23 -9.48 -14.95
C ALA A 251 -18.98 -10.80 -15.19
N ILE A 252 -19.13 -11.63 -14.16
CA ILE A 252 -19.73 -12.97 -14.29
C ILE A 252 -21.17 -13.06 -13.76
N GLY A 253 -21.64 -12.05 -13.03
CA GLY A 253 -22.92 -12.06 -12.34
C GLY A 253 -22.90 -12.85 -11.03
N ALA A 254 -21.79 -12.77 -10.29
CA ALA A 254 -21.70 -13.33 -8.94
C ALA A 254 -22.12 -12.28 -7.90
N ASP A 255 -22.72 -12.76 -6.82
CA ASP A 255 -23.16 -11.97 -5.67
C ASP A 255 -22.47 -12.43 -4.36
N GLU A 256 -21.57 -13.41 -4.47
CA GLU A 256 -20.87 -14.00 -3.33
C GLU A 256 -19.40 -14.26 -3.68
N GLY A 257 -18.51 -13.97 -2.73
CA GLY A 257 -17.07 -14.06 -2.89
C GLY A 257 -16.41 -14.70 -1.68
N TYR A 258 -15.39 -15.52 -1.93
CA TYR A 258 -14.56 -16.15 -0.91
C TYR A 258 -13.11 -15.77 -1.12
N VAL A 259 -12.42 -15.42 -0.03
CA VAL A 259 -10.96 -15.31 -0.01
C VAL A 259 -10.45 -16.52 0.78
N TYR A 260 -9.78 -17.43 0.08
CA TYR A 260 -9.12 -18.57 0.71
C TYR A 260 -7.69 -18.16 1.04
N VAL A 261 -7.39 -17.95 2.31
CA VAL A 261 -6.05 -17.57 2.80
C VAL A 261 -5.47 -18.73 3.59
N ARG A 262 -4.19 -19.04 3.34
CA ARG A 262 -3.47 -20.06 4.11
C ARG A 262 -3.37 -19.69 5.59
N ALA A 263 -3.27 -20.69 6.46
CA ALA A 263 -3.19 -20.46 7.91
C ALA A 263 -1.89 -19.75 8.36
N GLU A 264 -0.82 -19.83 7.57
CA GLU A 264 0.49 -19.25 7.90
C GLU A 264 0.58 -17.74 7.63
N TYR A 265 -0.48 -17.14 7.07
CA TYR A 265 -0.66 -15.69 6.98
C TYR A 265 -1.73 -15.27 8.01
N PRO A 266 -1.34 -15.04 9.28
CA PRO A 266 -2.27 -14.76 10.37
C PRO A 266 -2.85 -13.34 10.33
#